data_AF-A0A368FDH4-F1
#
_entry.id   AF-A0A368FDH4-F1
#
_cell.length_a   1.000
_cell.length_b   1.000
_cell.length_c   1.000
_cell.angle_alpha   90.00
_cell.angle_beta   90.00
_cell.angle_gamma   90.00
#
_symmetry.space_group_name_H-M   'P 1'
#
loop_
_entity.id
_entity.type
_entity.pdbx_description
1 polymer ?
#
loop_
_entity_poly.entity_id
_entity_poly.type
_entity_poly.pdbx_seq_one_letter_code
_entity_poly.pdbx_strand_id
1 'polypeptide(L)'
;LLRTHIKIVRNKYVAIFILLGTFFYWGYAISGVLQLEPRLDATKILPKDSLLHEANSILTDSVWREHLAPSFYVNIRFNITDRKIVTQFWNMLKELESLPNCRGHASSYVWFRNFVQKSNRTKEIYPYNAQINPEKLNSFLRNDEYHFENSLKLSNNSGNLTIEAFFFNVAYTNVNNWDIRIALMTKWREITDRYPKLNTTVYESGAMFVDQMLSLKRVTLQVG
;
A
#
# COMPACT_ATOMS: atom_id res chain seq x y z
N LEU A 1 60.84 -15.12 -8.44
CA LEU A 1 59.40 -14.80 -8.38
C LEU A 1 59.12 -13.32 -8.71
N LEU A 2 59.60 -12.35 -7.91
CA LEU A 2 59.33 -10.91 -8.15
C LEU A 2 59.82 -10.39 -9.53
N ARG A 3 61.05 -10.72 -9.93
CA ARG A 3 61.62 -10.32 -11.25
C ARG A 3 60.87 -10.94 -12.43
N THR A 4 60.30 -12.14 -12.26
CA THR A 4 59.53 -12.85 -13.28
C THR A 4 58.16 -12.19 -13.48
N HIS A 5 57.51 -11.79 -12.39
CA HIS A 5 56.24 -11.06 -12.41
C HIS A 5 56.37 -9.69 -13.10
N ILE A 6 57.44 -8.95 -12.78
CA ILE A 6 57.72 -7.63 -13.41
C ILE A 6 57.92 -7.74 -14.93
N LYS A 7 58.59 -8.81 -15.41
CA LYS A 7 58.76 -9.05 -16.86
C LYS A 7 57.44 -9.33 -17.57
N ILE A 8 56.52 -10.04 -16.92
CA ILE A 8 55.21 -10.39 -17.47
C ILE A 8 54.32 -9.15 -17.57
N VAL A 9 54.25 -8.34 -16.51
CA VAL A 9 53.41 -7.13 -16.45
C VAL A 9 53.91 -6.04 -17.41
N ARG A 10 55.22 -5.93 -17.64
CA ARG A 10 55.82 -4.94 -18.56
C ARG A 10 55.63 -5.29 -20.05
N ASN A 11 55.10 -6.47 -20.37
CA ASN A 11 54.87 -6.87 -21.75
C ASN A 11 53.61 -6.19 -22.30
N LYS A 12 53.75 -5.43 -23.40
CA LYS A 12 52.64 -4.70 -24.06
C LYS A 12 51.48 -5.61 -24.44
N TYR A 13 51.75 -6.84 -24.88
CA TYR A 13 50.71 -7.81 -25.24
C TYR A 13 49.91 -8.28 -24.03
N VAL A 14 50.58 -8.51 -22.90
CA VAL A 14 49.93 -8.89 -21.63
C VAL A 14 49.10 -7.72 -21.11
N ALA A 15 49.60 -6.48 -21.21
CA ALA A 15 48.86 -5.29 -20.82
C ALA A 15 47.57 -5.10 -21.64
N ILE A 16 47.61 -5.29 -22.96
CA ILE A 16 46.43 -5.24 -23.83
C ILE A 16 45.43 -6.35 -23.46
N PHE A 17 45.91 -7.57 -23.22
CA PHE A 17 45.06 -8.69 -22.81
C PHE A 17 44.33 -8.41 -21.49
N ILE A 18 45.03 -7.91 -20.47
CA ILE A 18 44.43 -7.53 -19.19
C ILE A 18 43.41 -6.41 -19.38
N LEU A 19 43.73 -5.39 -20.18
CA LEU A 19 42.84 -4.28 -20.44
C LEU A 19 41.54 -4.73 -21.13
N LEU A 20 41.63 -5.62 -22.13
CA LEU A 20 40.45 -6.25 -22.74
C LEU A 20 39.65 -7.07 -21.74
N GLY A 21 40.31 -7.88 -20.90
CA GLY A 21 39.67 -8.65 -19.84
C GLY A 21 38.92 -7.76 -18.84
N THR A 22 39.50 -6.62 -18.47
CA THR A 22 38.84 -5.62 -17.61
C THR A 22 37.61 -5.01 -18.27
N PHE A 23 37.66 -4.67 -19.56
CA PHE A 23 36.49 -4.18 -20.29
C PHE A 23 35.37 -5.22 -20.35
N PHE A 24 35.70 -6.49 -20.61
CA PHE A 24 34.74 -7.59 -20.54
C PHE A 24 34.13 -7.73 -19.14
N TYR A 25 34.97 -7.70 -18.11
CA TYR A 25 34.53 -7.76 -16.71
C TYR A 25 33.57 -6.60 -16.36
N TRP A 26 33.91 -5.36 -16.73
CA TRP A 26 33.03 -4.20 -16.53
C TRP A 26 31.72 -4.32 -17.30
N GLY A 27 31.75 -4.83 -18.53
CA GLY A 27 30.54 -5.09 -19.32
C GLY A 27 29.59 -6.05 -18.60
N TYR A 28 30.10 -7.17 -18.09
CA TYR A 28 29.32 -8.12 -17.30
C TYR A 28 28.83 -7.52 -15.98
N ALA A 29 29.68 -6.76 -15.28
CA ALA A 29 29.32 -6.12 -14.02
C ALA A 29 28.18 -5.11 -14.21
N ILE A 30 28.28 -4.24 -15.21
CA ILE A 30 27.22 -3.27 -15.56
C ILE A 30 25.93 -4.00 -15.93
N SER A 31 26.01 -5.05 -16.76
CA SER A 31 24.83 -5.84 -17.12
C SER A 31 24.17 -6.49 -15.90
N GLY A 32 24.97 -6.99 -14.95
CA GLY A 32 24.45 -7.59 -13.72
C GLY A 32 23.78 -6.57 -12.81
N VAL A 33 24.36 -5.36 -12.68
CA VAL A 33 23.77 -4.28 -11.88
C VAL A 33 22.45 -3.80 -12.48
N LEU A 34 22.34 -3.70 -13.81
CA LEU A 34 21.10 -3.27 -14.47
C LEU A 34 19.95 -4.29 -14.35
N GLN A 35 20.26 -5.56 -14.11
CA GLN A 35 19.29 -6.64 -13.93
C GLN A 35 18.99 -6.95 -12.46
N LEU A 36 19.62 -6.23 -11.53
CA LEU A 36 19.44 -6.47 -10.10
C LEU A 36 18.03 -6.06 -9.66
N GLU A 37 17.23 -7.04 -9.23
CA GLU A 37 15.92 -6.78 -8.65
C GLU A 37 16.01 -6.62 -7.12
N PRO A 38 15.69 -5.45 -6.57
CA PRO A 38 15.61 -5.28 -5.12
C PRO A 38 14.36 -6.00 -4.63
N ARG A 39 14.54 -7.12 -3.92
CA ARG A 39 13.42 -7.87 -3.32
C ARG A 39 13.75 -8.23 -1.88
N LEU A 40 12.75 -8.06 -1.01
CA LEU A 40 12.81 -8.55 0.37
C LEU A 40 12.09 -9.90 0.43
N ASP A 41 12.85 -10.95 0.69
CA ASP A 41 12.34 -12.31 0.73
C ASP A 41 12.54 -12.88 2.14
N ALA A 42 11.45 -13.06 2.86
CA ALA A 42 11.47 -13.58 4.23
C ALA A 42 12.13 -14.96 4.29
N THR A 43 12.03 -15.78 3.23
CA THR A 43 12.64 -17.11 3.17
C THR A 43 14.17 -17.06 3.19
N LYS A 44 14.77 -15.94 2.75
CA LYS A 44 16.23 -15.73 2.78
C LYS A 44 16.74 -15.23 4.14
N ILE A 45 15.85 -14.71 4.98
CA ILE A 45 16.17 -14.20 6.32
C ILE A 45 16.03 -15.30 7.36
N LEU A 46 15.04 -16.17 7.18
CA LEU A 46 14.75 -17.26 8.10
C LEU A 46 15.83 -18.35 8.05
N PRO A 47 16.20 -18.96 9.20
CA PRO A 47 17.02 -20.17 9.22
C PRO A 47 16.39 -21.26 8.35
N LYS A 48 17.21 -22.04 7.63
CA LYS A 48 16.72 -23.04 6.66
C LYS A 48 15.73 -24.05 7.26
N ASP A 49 15.92 -24.42 8.53
CA ASP A 49 15.10 -25.43 9.22
C ASP A 49 13.96 -24.83 10.07
N SER A 50 13.61 -23.56 9.85
CA SER A 50 12.58 -22.88 10.65
C SER A 50 11.16 -23.31 10.26
N LEU A 51 10.31 -23.63 11.24
CA LEU A 51 8.87 -23.84 11.03
C LEU A 51 8.16 -22.59 10.51
N LEU A 52 8.78 -21.41 10.63
CA LEU A 52 8.24 -20.15 10.11
C LEU A 52 8.18 -20.13 8.57
N HIS A 53 8.90 -21.02 7.87
CA HIS A 53 8.77 -21.15 6.43
C HIS A 53 7.36 -21.58 6.01
N GLU A 54 6.74 -22.50 6.76
CA GLU A 54 5.37 -22.97 6.49
C GLU A 54 4.35 -21.87 6.78
N ALA A 55 4.49 -21.17 7.90
CA ALA A 55 3.63 -20.03 8.21
C ALA A 55 3.75 -18.92 7.15
N ASN A 56 4.97 -18.64 6.69
CA ASN A 56 5.22 -17.65 5.65
C ASN A 56 4.63 -18.07 4.30
N SER A 57 4.75 -19.34 3.90
CA SER A 57 4.16 -19.82 2.64
C SER A 57 2.63 -19.73 2.67
N ILE A 58 1.97 -20.10 3.77
CA ILE A 58 0.52 -19.94 3.92
C ILE A 58 0.11 -18.46 3.78
N LEU A 59 0.87 -17.57 4.43
CA LEU A 59 0.61 -16.14 4.40
C LEU A 59 0.79 -15.54 2.99
N THR A 60 1.86 -15.90 2.27
CA THR A 60 2.13 -15.40 0.91
C THR A 60 1.24 -16.04 -0.15
N ASP A 61 1.02 -17.35 -0.05
CA ASP A 61 0.36 -18.13 -1.09
C ASP A 61 -1.15 -18.25 -0.92
N SER A 62 -1.66 -18.08 0.31
CA SER A 62 -3.10 -18.13 0.57
C SER A 62 -3.62 -16.76 0.98
N VAL A 63 -3.13 -16.21 2.10
CA VAL A 63 -3.74 -15.00 2.70
C VAL A 63 -3.58 -13.79 1.79
N TRP A 64 -2.35 -13.41 1.42
CA TRP A 64 -2.11 -12.24 0.56
C TRP A 64 -2.60 -12.43 -0.87
N ARG A 65 -2.65 -13.67 -1.34
CA ARG A 65 -3.22 -14.00 -2.64
C ARG A 65 -4.73 -13.77 -2.66
N GLU A 66 -5.43 -14.08 -1.58
CA GLU A 66 -6.89 -13.99 -1.53
C GLU A 66 -7.40 -12.64 -0.99
N HIS A 67 -6.72 -12.05 0.00
CA HIS A 67 -7.24 -10.88 0.70
C HIS A 67 -6.13 -10.01 1.31
N LEU A 68 -5.93 -8.83 0.71
CA LEU A 68 -5.18 -7.72 1.28
C LEU A 68 -6.10 -6.53 1.50
N ALA A 69 -6.28 -6.09 2.75
CA ALA A 69 -7.18 -5.01 3.11
C ALA A 69 -6.44 -3.84 3.77
N PRO A 70 -5.85 -2.90 3.00
CA PRO A 70 -5.34 -1.64 3.56
C PRO A 70 -6.43 -0.86 4.30
N SER A 71 -6.01 -0.14 5.34
CA SER A 71 -6.85 0.81 6.07
C SER A 71 -6.58 2.23 5.56
N PHE A 72 -7.64 2.95 5.23
CA PHE A 72 -7.61 4.34 4.82
C PHE A 72 -8.15 5.20 5.96
N TYR A 73 -7.30 6.01 6.58
CA TYR A 73 -7.62 6.86 7.70
C TYR A 73 -7.96 8.27 7.21
N VAL A 74 -9.19 8.71 7.43
CA VAL A 74 -9.65 10.06 7.14
C VAL A 74 -9.45 10.91 8.39
N ASN A 75 -8.46 11.80 8.36
CA ASN A 75 -7.98 12.54 9.54
C ASN A 75 -8.55 13.97 9.57
N ILE A 76 -9.85 14.08 9.33
CA ILE A 76 -10.58 15.35 9.44
C ILE A 76 -11.85 15.15 10.25
N ARG A 77 -12.35 16.26 10.81
CA ARG A 77 -13.72 16.35 11.29
C ARG A 77 -14.68 16.15 10.13
N PHE A 78 -15.18 14.94 9.98
CA PHE A 78 -15.98 14.55 8.83
C PHE A 78 -17.42 14.99 9.00
N ASN A 79 -17.77 16.13 8.41
CA ASN A 79 -19.13 16.62 8.42
C ASN A 79 -19.96 15.93 7.33
N ILE A 80 -20.78 14.98 7.75
CA ILE A 80 -21.68 14.22 6.86
C ILE A 80 -22.81 15.05 6.22
N THR A 81 -23.02 16.30 6.67
CA THR A 81 -23.97 17.23 6.03
C THR A 81 -23.33 18.09 4.94
N ASP A 82 -21.99 18.17 4.91
CA ASP A 82 -21.27 18.91 3.87
C ASP A 82 -21.19 18.08 2.58
N ARG A 83 -22.03 18.45 1.61
CA ARG A 83 -22.08 17.80 0.29
C ARG A 83 -20.73 17.80 -0.43
N LYS A 84 -19.88 18.80 -0.26
CA LYS A 84 -18.58 18.87 -0.95
C LYS A 84 -17.64 17.79 -0.40
N ILE A 85 -17.54 17.68 0.93
CA ILE A 85 -16.71 16.67 1.59
C ILE A 85 -17.25 15.26 1.30
N VAL A 86 -18.56 15.07 1.41
CA VAL A 86 -19.22 13.79 1.12
C VAL A 86 -19.00 13.35 -0.32
N THR A 87 -19.13 14.27 -1.29
CA THR A 87 -18.87 13.96 -2.71
C THR A 87 -17.41 13.59 -2.94
N GLN A 88 -16.47 14.29 -2.31
CA GLN A 88 -15.05 13.94 -2.41
C GLN A 88 -14.76 12.55 -1.83
N PHE A 89 -15.36 12.22 -0.69
CA PHE A 89 -15.23 10.89 -0.10
C PHE A 89 -15.75 9.81 -1.04
N TRP A 90 -16.93 10.00 -1.65
CA TRP A 90 -17.47 9.04 -2.61
C TRP A 90 -16.59 8.88 -3.85
N ASN A 91 -16.06 9.97 -4.38
CA ASN A 91 -15.17 9.90 -5.54
C ASN A 91 -13.86 9.18 -5.20
N MET A 92 -13.25 9.50 -4.06
CA MET A 92 -12.04 8.81 -3.57
C MET A 92 -12.29 7.31 -3.39
N LEU A 93 -13.37 6.94 -2.70
CA LEU A 93 -13.73 5.54 -2.48
C LEU A 93 -13.99 4.81 -3.80
N LYS A 94 -14.72 5.44 -4.73
CA LYS A 94 -14.99 4.89 -6.05
C LYS A 94 -13.71 4.65 -6.83
N GLU A 95 -12.75 5.58 -6.80
CA GLU A 95 -11.47 5.41 -7.47
C GLU A 95 -10.63 4.28 -6.86
N LEU A 96 -10.57 4.20 -5.52
CA LEU A 96 -9.90 3.11 -4.81
C LEU A 96 -10.50 1.74 -5.17
N GLU A 97 -11.84 1.65 -5.21
CA GLU A 97 -12.55 0.42 -5.53
C GLU A 97 -12.55 0.07 -7.04
N SER A 98 -12.21 1.04 -7.90
CA SER A 98 -12.07 0.83 -9.35
C SER A 98 -10.67 0.41 -9.77
N LEU A 99 -9.70 0.43 -8.84
CA LEU A 99 -8.35 -0.05 -9.11
C LEU A 99 -8.36 -1.53 -9.55
N PRO A 100 -7.42 -1.94 -10.42
CA PRO A 100 -7.20 -3.35 -10.69
C PRO A 100 -6.91 -4.08 -9.38
N ASN A 101 -7.21 -5.37 -9.33
CA ASN A 101 -7.07 -6.22 -8.14
C ASN A 101 -8.05 -5.93 -6.99
N CYS A 102 -8.86 -4.88 -7.05
CA CYS A 102 -9.93 -4.67 -6.07
C CYS A 102 -10.94 -5.83 -6.13
N ARG A 103 -11.35 -6.36 -4.98
CA ARG A 103 -12.39 -7.41 -4.87
C ARG A 103 -13.81 -6.85 -5.05
N GLY A 104 -13.92 -5.54 -5.26
CA GLY A 104 -15.17 -4.81 -5.43
C GLY A 104 -15.79 -4.34 -4.12
N HIS A 105 -16.78 -3.48 -4.25
CA HIS A 105 -17.41 -2.74 -3.16
C HIS A 105 -18.04 -3.62 -2.06
N ALA A 106 -18.41 -4.87 -2.38
CA ALA A 106 -18.99 -5.81 -1.42
C ALA A 106 -17.95 -6.36 -0.41
N SER A 107 -16.66 -6.28 -0.75
CA SER A 107 -15.57 -6.70 0.13
C SER A 107 -14.96 -5.54 0.94
N SER A 108 -15.47 -4.32 0.78
CA SER A 108 -14.98 -3.13 1.47
C SER A 108 -15.72 -2.91 2.78
N TYR A 109 -14.98 -2.58 3.84
CA TYR A 109 -15.51 -2.23 5.15
C TYR A 109 -15.68 -0.71 5.25
N VAL A 110 -16.89 -0.21 4.97
CA VAL A 110 -17.17 1.23 4.87
C VAL A 110 -18.43 1.60 5.64
N TRP A 111 -18.26 2.11 6.86
CA TRP A 111 -19.38 2.49 7.74
C TRP A 111 -20.34 3.48 7.07
N PHE A 112 -19.80 4.47 6.34
CA PHE A 112 -20.58 5.57 5.77
C PHE A 112 -21.51 5.09 4.65
N ARG A 113 -21.05 4.12 3.83
CA ARG A 113 -21.90 3.46 2.82
C ARG A 113 -23.09 2.80 3.49
N ASN A 114 -22.84 1.98 4.50
CA ASN A 114 -23.88 1.22 5.18
C ASN A 114 -24.86 2.15 5.91
N PHE A 115 -24.35 3.23 6.51
CA PHE A 115 -25.17 4.26 7.14
C PHE A 115 -26.11 4.95 6.15
N VAL A 116 -25.58 5.41 5.01
CA VAL A 116 -26.39 6.12 4.00
C VAL A 116 -27.40 5.19 3.34
N GLN A 117 -27.01 3.95 3.02
CA GLN A 117 -27.92 2.93 2.46
C GLN A 117 -29.06 2.58 3.43
N LYS A 118 -28.76 2.33 4.71
CA LYS A 118 -29.77 2.00 5.73
C LYS A 118 -30.70 3.17 6.01
N SER A 119 -30.17 4.39 6.08
CA SER A 119 -30.96 5.60 6.36
C SER A 119 -31.89 6.01 5.22
N ASN A 120 -31.47 5.82 3.96
CA ASN A 120 -32.23 6.19 2.76
C ASN A 120 -32.97 5.02 2.10
N ARG A 121 -32.82 3.80 2.63
CA ARG A 121 -33.39 2.56 2.05
C ARG A 121 -33.01 2.38 0.57
N THR A 122 -31.77 2.72 0.23
CA THR A 122 -31.22 2.62 -1.13
C THR A 122 -30.20 1.48 -1.24
N LYS A 123 -30.06 0.92 -2.45
CA LYS A 123 -29.01 -0.04 -2.80
C LYS A 123 -27.88 0.58 -3.63
N GLU A 124 -27.91 1.90 -3.83
CA GLU A 124 -26.83 2.62 -4.52
C GLU A 124 -25.49 2.43 -3.81
N ILE A 125 -24.45 2.09 -4.57
CA ILE A 125 -23.10 1.84 -4.03
C ILE A 125 -22.43 3.15 -3.58
N TYR A 126 -22.68 4.22 -4.33
CA TYR A 126 -22.19 5.59 -4.08
C TYR A 126 -23.39 6.56 -4.13
N PRO A 127 -24.15 6.69 -3.02
CA PRO A 127 -25.37 7.47 -2.98
C PRO A 127 -25.10 8.99 -2.89
N TYR A 128 -24.70 9.60 -4.00
CA TYR A 128 -24.32 11.03 -4.08
C TYR A 128 -25.45 12.00 -3.69
N ASN A 129 -26.69 11.64 -4.01
CA ASN A 129 -27.87 12.51 -3.83
C ASN A 129 -28.69 12.17 -2.58
N ALA A 130 -28.22 11.23 -1.75
CA ALA A 130 -28.94 10.80 -0.57
C ALA A 130 -29.07 11.91 0.48
N GLN A 131 -30.21 11.93 1.17
CA GLN A 131 -30.43 12.85 2.28
C GLN A 131 -29.83 12.24 3.56
N ILE A 132 -28.85 12.92 4.13
CA ILE A 132 -28.14 12.44 5.31
C ILE A 132 -28.69 13.16 6.53
N ASN A 133 -29.31 12.41 7.45
CA ASN A 133 -29.73 12.91 8.75
C ASN A 133 -28.71 12.46 9.84
N PRO A 134 -27.89 13.38 10.39
CA PRO A 134 -26.92 13.07 11.44
C PRO A 134 -27.50 12.47 12.71
N GLU A 135 -28.74 12.79 13.06
CA GLU A 135 -29.38 12.31 14.29
C GLU A 135 -29.54 10.79 14.31
N LYS A 136 -29.61 10.16 13.13
CA LYS A 136 -29.69 8.70 12.98
C LYS A 136 -28.35 7.99 13.18
N LEU A 137 -27.24 8.72 13.31
CA LEU A 137 -25.91 8.12 13.40
C LEU A 137 -25.75 7.29 14.68
N ASN A 138 -26.16 7.82 15.84
CA ASN A 138 -26.02 7.12 17.12
C ASN A 138 -26.86 5.83 17.15
N SER A 139 -28.10 5.88 16.63
CA SER A 139 -28.94 4.68 16.53
C SER A 139 -28.44 3.69 15.48
N PHE A 140 -27.79 4.17 14.41
CA PHE A 140 -27.11 3.30 13.44
C PHE A 140 -25.97 2.52 14.11
N LEU A 141 -25.03 3.21 14.76
CA LEU A 141 -23.83 2.60 15.34
C LEU A 141 -24.16 1.58 16.44
N ARG A 142 -25.20 1.84 17.25
CA ARG A 142 -25.64 0.90 18.29
C ARG A 142 -26.28 -0.38 17.74
N ASN A 143 -26.84 -0.33 16.53
CA ASN A 143 -27.61 -1.42 15.92
C ASN A 143 -26.94 -1.94 14.63
N ASP A 144 -25.65 -1.69 14.46
CA ASP A 144 -24.89 -2.22 13.34
C ASP A 144 -24.22 -3.55 13.74
N GLU A 145 -24.25 -4.52 12.82
CA GLU A 145 -23.71 -5.87 13.03
C GLU A 145 -22.19 -5.92 12.82
N TYR A 146 -21.62 -4.85 12.28
CA TYR A 146 -20.21 -4.78 11.88
C TYR A 146 -19.34 -4.12 12.96
N HIS A 147 -19.96 -3.62 14.03
CA HIS A 147 -19.36 -2.80 15.07
C HIS A 147 -18.57 -1.61 14.50
N PHE A 148 -19.21 -0.85 13.60
CA PHE A 148 -18.57 0.29 12.94
C PHE A 148 -18.08 1.34 13.93
N GLU A 149 -18.68 1.46 15.10
CA GLU A 149 -18.20 2.34 16.18
C GLU A 149 -16.68 2.25 16.42
N ASN A 150 -16.10 1.04 16.33
CA ASN A 150 -14.66 0.80 16.50
C ASN A 150 -13.79 1.44 15.40
N SER A 151 -14.39 1.82 14.28
CA SER A 151 -13.73 2.48 13.15
C SER A 151 -13.83 4.00 13.19
N LEU A 152 -14.61 4.57 14.11
CA LEU A 152 -14.77 6.01 14.25
C LEU A 152 -14.12 6.53 15.54
N LYS A 153 -13.46 7.67 15.42
CA LYS A 153 -13.13 8.52 16.57
C LYS A 153 -14.26 9.53 16.73
N LEU A 154 -15.10 9.31 17.72
CA LEU A 154 -16.24 10.17 18.02
C LEU A 154 -15.89 11.15 19.16
N SER A 155 -16.43 12.36 19.07
CA SER A 155 -16.42 13.33 20.18
C SER A 155 -17.86 13.73 20.49
N ASN A 156 -18.14 13.95 21.77
CA ASN A 156 -19.46 14.40 22.22
C ASN A 156 -19.29 15.75 22.90
N ASN A 157 -19.56 16.82 22.14
CA ASN A 157 -19.55 18.17 22.67
C ASN A 157 -20.99 18.60 22.92
N SER A 158 -21.39 18.69 24.19
CA SER A 158 -22.69 19.23 24.61
C SER A 158 -23.91 18.53 23.96
N GLY A 159 -23.83 17.21 23.73
CA GLY A 159 -24.92 16.42 23.15
C GLY A 159 -24.90 16.31 21.63
N ASN A 160 -23.98 16.97 20.94
CA ASN A 160 -23.78 16.82 19.50
C ASN A 160 -22.63 15.84 19.22
N LEU A 161 -22.96 14.72 18.59
CA LEU A 161 -22.01 13.68 18.23
C LEU A 161 -21.25 14.08 16.96
N THR A 162 -19.96 14.35 17.09
CA THR A 162 -19.08 14.71 15.96
C THR A 162 -18.14 13.56 15.62
N ILE A 163 -17.89 13.39 14.32
CA ILE A 163 -16.92 12.42 13.79
C ILE A 163 -15.60 13.16 13.63
N GLU A 164 -14.62 12.89 14.49
CA GLU A 164 -13.32 13.57 14.49
C GLU A 164 -12.33 12.95 13.50
N ALA A 165 -12.41 11.64 13.31
CA ALA A 165 -11.65 10.86 12.34
C ALA A 165 -12.32 9.49 12.19
N PHE A 166 -12.00 8.77 11.12
CA PHE A 166 -12.39 7.37 10.98
C PHE A 166 -11.45 6.63 10.04
N PHE A 167 -11.55 5.31 9.99
CA PHE A 167 -10.95 4.53 8.92
C PHE A 167 -11.98 3.68 8.19
N PHE A 168 -11.61 3.25 6.98
CA PHE A 168 -12.34 2.27 6.20
C PHE A 168 -11.34 1.35 5.48
N ASN A 169 -11.79 0.17 5.07
CA ASN A 169 -10.94 -0.77 4.34
C ASN A 169 -11.51 -1.05 2.96
N VAL A 170 -10.60 -1.21 2.00
CA VAL A 170 -10.91 -1.70 0.65
C VAL A 170 -10.09 -2.96 0.45
N ALA A 171 -10.73 -4.03 -0.02
CA ALA A 171 -10.08 -5.32 -0.19
C ALA A 171 -9.53 -5.53 -1.60
N TYR A 172 -8.32 -6.04 -1.69
CA TYR A 172 -7.62 -6.40 -2.92
C TYR A 172 -7.24 -7.88 -2.93
N THR A 173 -7.07 -8.46 -4.12
CA THR A 173 -6.73 -9.87 -4.34
C THR A 173 -5.60 -9.99 -5.36
N ASN A 174 -4.95 -11.14 -5.40
CA ASN A 174 -3.82 -11.43 -6.28
C ASN A 174 -2.65 -10.47 -6.07
N VAL A 175 -2.36 -10.13 -4.81
CA VAL A 175 -1.23 -9.27 -4.40
C VAL A 175 -0.10 -10.14 -3.85
N ASN A 176 0.36 -11.09 -4.66
CA ASN A 176 1.40 -12.06 -4.29
C ASN A 176 2.82 -11.57 -4.63
N ASN A 177 2.96 -10.52 -5.43
CA ASN A 177 4.24 -9.93 -5.80
C ASN A 177 4.42 -8.56 -5.13
N TRP A 178 5.62 -8.33 -4.60
CA TRP A 178 6.06 -7.03 -4.09
C TRP A 178 5.94 -5.91 -5.11
N ASP A 179 6.19 -6.15 -6.40
CA ASP A 179 6.02 -5.13 -7.44
C ASP A 179 4.57 -4.63 -7.52
N ILE A 180 3.60 -5.56 -7.42
CA ILE A 180 2.18 -5.24 -7.39
C ILE A 180 1.85 -4.46 -6.11
N ARG A 181 2.40 -4.85 -4.96
CA ARG A 181 2.18 -4.16 -3.68
C ARG A 181 2.75 -2.74 -3.69
N ILE A 182 3.95 -2.55 -4.25
CA ILE A 182 4.57 -1.22 -4.42
C ILE A 182 3.73 -0.36 -5.36
N ALA A 183 3.28 -0.92 -6.48
CA ALA A 183 2.43 -0.21 -7.43
C ALA A 183 1.09 0.17 -6.78
N LEU A 184 0.43 -0.74 -6.07
CA LEU A 184 -0.81 -0.48 -5.36
C LEU A 184 -0.64 0.58 -4.28
N MET A 185 0.39 0.51 -3.44
CA MET A 185 0.68 1.52 -2.41
C MET A 185 0.89 2.90 -3.03
N THR A 186 1.60 2.98 -4.16
CA THR A 186 1.79 4.21 -4.92
C THR A 186 0.45 4.73 -5.45
N LYS A 187 -0.40 3.86 -6.01
CA LYS A 187 -1.74 4.24 -6.50
C LYS A 187 -2.69 4.68 -5.38
N TRP A 188 -2.66 4.02 -4.23
CA TRP A 188 -3.45 4.44 -3.07
C TRP A 188 -3.06 5.85 -2.63
N ARG A 189 -1.76 6.13 -2.51
CA ARG A 189 -1.25 7.47 -2.16
C ARG A 189 -1.62 8.51 -3.22
N GLU A 190 -1.40 8.21 -4.50
CA GLU A 190 -1.79 9.09 -5.61
C GLU A 190 -3.30 9.43 -5.57
N ILE A 191 -4.17 8.46 -5.26
CA ILE A 191 -5.61 8.68 -5.13
C ILE A 191 -5.90 9.55 -3.91
N THR A 192 -5.38 9.23 -2.73
CA THR A 192 -5.65 10.02 -1.51
C THR A 192 -5.15 11.46 -1.64
N ASP A 193 -4.02 11.69 -2.31
CA ASP A 193 -3.43 13.01 -2.51
C ASP A 193 -4.26 13.88 -3.46
N ARG A 194 -5.07 13.29 -4.36
CA ARG A 194 -6.04 14.05 -5.18
C ARG A 194 -7.19 14.64 -4.37
N TYR A 195 -7.40 14.16 -3.15
CA TYR A 195 -8.47 14.60 -2.26
C TYR A 195 -7.92 15.23 -0.97
N PRO A 196 -7.14 16.33 -1.06
CA PRO A 196 -6.40 16.88 0.08
C PRO A 196 -7.32 17.36 1.22
N LYS A 197 -8.58 17.70 0.92
CA LYS A 197 -9.56 18.10 1.95
C LYS A 197 -9.92 16.98 2.92
N LEU A 198 -9.77 15.73 2.53
CA LEU A 198 -10.06 14.57 3.38
C LEU A 198 -8.88 14.20 4.28
N ASN A 199 -7.68 14.77 4.06
CA ASN A 199 -6.45 14.44 4.79
C ASN A 199 -6.29 12.93 5.03
N THR A 200 -6.41 12.15 3.96
CA THR A 200 -6.46 10.69 4.06
C THR A 200 -5.07 10.08 4.03
N THR A 201 -4.79 9.21 5.00
CA THR A 201 -3.54 8.44 5.05
C THR A 201 -3.82 6.96 4.86
N VAL A 202 -2.90 6.25 4.23
CA VAL A 202 -3.02 4.83 3.92
C VAL A 202 -2.10 4.04 4.84
N TYR A 203 -2.64 3.00 5.46
CA TYR A 203 -1.90 2.06 6.29
C TYR A 203 -2.08 0.64 5.77
N GLU A 204 -0.98 -0.07 5.67
CA GLU A 204 -0.93 -1.48 5.35
C GLU A 204 0.25 -2.07 6.14
N SER A 205 0.10 -3.27 6.70
CA SER A 205 1.10 -3.92 7.56
C SER A 205 2.51 -3.98 6.95
N GLY A 206 2.62 -4.13 5.63
CA GLY A 206 3.89 -4.18 4.90
C GLY A 206 4.34 -2.85 4.29
N ALA A 207 3.65 -1.74 4.58
CA ALA A 207 3.96 -0.43 4.00
C ALA A 207 5.41 0.02 4.27
N MET A 208 5.96 -0.31 5.44
CA MET A 208 7.35 0.02 5.78
C MET A 208 8.35 -0.62 4.81
N PHE A 209 8.12 -1.87 4.40
CA PHE A 209 8.99 -2.56 3.44
C PHE A 209 8.89 -1.92 2.06
N VAL A 210 7.68 -1.55 1.64
CA VAL A 210 7.45 -0.82 0.40
C VAL A 210 8.20 0.52 0.40
N ASP A 211 8.17 1.26 1.50
CA ASP A 211 8.86 2.56 1.63
C ASP A 211 10.39 2.43 1.57
N GLN A 212 10.93 1.38 2.20
CA GLN A 212 12.35 1.05 2.09
C GLN A 212 12.72 0.70 0.64
N MET A 213 11.91 -0.12 -0.04
CA MET A 213 12.16 -0.51 -1.43
C MET A 213 12.10 0.68 -2.40
N LEU A 214 11.13 1.59 -2.22
CA LEU A 214 10.98 2.81 -3.02
C LEU A 214 12.16 3.78 -2.85
N SER A 215 12.72 3.88 -1.64
CA SER A 215 13.85 4.77 -1.36
C SER A 215 15.20 4.19 -1.81
N LEU A 216 15.35 2.86 -1.83
CA LEU A 216 16.62 2.16 -2.03
C LEU A 216 17.37 2.66 -3.28
N LYS A 217 16.69 2.68 -4.44
CA LYS A 217 17.31 3.09 -5.71
C LYS A 217 17.86 4.52 -5.65
N ARG A 218 17.11 5.44 -5.05
CA ARG A 218 17.52 6.85 -4.92
C ARG A 218 18.72 6.97 -3.99
N VAL A 219 18.67 6.31 -2.84
CA VAL A 219 19.73 6.37 -1.84
C VAL A 219 21.02 5.78 -2.42
N THR A 220 20.98 4.61 -3.07
CA THR A 220 22.17 3.98 -3.66
C THR A 220 22.89 4.90 -4.66
N LEU A 221 22.16 5.71 -5.42
CA LEU A 221 22.76 6.68 -6.36
C LEU A 221 23.31 7.93 -5.67
N GLN A 222 22.81 8.30 -4.50
CA GLN A 222 23.22 9.51 -3.77
C GLN A 222 24.42 9.28 -2.85
N VAL A 223 24.57 8.08 -2.29
CA VAL A 223 25.68 7.72 -1.38
C VAL A 223 26.76 6.85 -2.02
N GLY A 224 26.53 6.32 -3.22
CA GLY A 224 27.54 5.59 -4.00
C GLY A 224 28.40 6.54 -4.83
#